data_AF-A0A961A216-F1
#
_entry.id   AF-A0A961A216-F1
#
_cell.length_a   1.000
_cell.length_b   1.000
_cell.length_c   1.000
_cell.angle_alpha   90.00
_cell.angle_beta   90.00
_cell.angle_gamma   90.00
#
_symmetry.space_group_name_H-M   'P 1'
#
loop_
_entity.id
_entity.type
_entity.pdbx_description
1 polymer ?
#
loop_
_entity_poly.entity_id
_entity_poly.type
_entity_poly.pdbx_seq_one_letter_code
_entity_poly.pdbx_strand_id
1 'polypeptide(L)'
;PQTAYQAAKESLAYLGYSLREDNEQSKSLQTHWQPTTSDSHYVEVFNRKDFGTVGAYYYLAVNVIPRGQGSVVTLRNVAKSVISNLKSSRREETRFFGKMADFTRAKDIEVTNIGLQ
;
A
#
# COMPACT_ATOMS: atom_id res chain seq x y z
N PRO A 1 7.07 -11.95 -12.38
CA PRO A 1 5.85 -12.02 -11.54
C PRO A 1 6.07 -12.68 -10.17
N GLN A 2 6.59 -13.92 -10.10
CA GLN A 2 6.77 -14.60 -8.80
C GLN A 2 7.73 -13.86 -7.86
N THR A 3 8.86 -13.37 -8.37
CA THR A 3 9.83 -12.58 -7.59
C THR A 3 9.21 -11.29 -7.04
N ALA A 4 8.41 -10.58 -7.85
CA ALA A 4 7.73 -9.36 -7.43
C ALA A 4 6.65 -9.64 -6.37
N TYR A 5 5.92 -10.75 -6.51
CA TYR A 5 4.94 -11.20 -5.51
C TYR A 5 5.59 -11.52 -4.17
N GLN A 6 6.69 -12.29 -4.20
CA GLN A 6 7.44 -12.63 -3.00
C GLN A 6 8.02 -11.38 -2.32
N ALA A 7 8.61 -10.47 -3.09
CA ALA A 7 9.13 -9.21 -2.58
C ALA A 7 8.03 -8.33 -1.97
N ALA A 8 6.83 -8.29 -2.56
CA ALA A 8 5.68 -7.58 -2.00
C ALA A 8 5.25 -8.18 -0.66
N LYS A 9 5.18 -9.52 -0.57
CA LYS A 9 4.86 -10.25 0.66
C LYS A 9 5.88 -9.96 1.77
N GLU A 10 7.18 -10.04 1.45
CA GLU A 10 8.27 -9.73 2.37
C GLU A 10 8.27 -8.26 2.80
N SER A 11 7.94 -7.34 1.90
CA SER A 11 7.82 -5.91 2.21
C SER A 11 6.70 -5.63 3.21
N LEU A 12 5.52 -6.24 3.03
CA LEU A 12 4.42 -6.10 3.98
C LEU A 12 4.79 -6.68 5.34
N ALA A 13 5.38 -7.88 5.37
CA ALA A 13 5.82 -8.52 6.61
C ALA A 13 6.88 -7.68 7.35
N TYR A 14 7.88 -7.16 6.64
CA TYR A 14 8.92 -6.29 7.20
C TYR A 14 8.35 -5.01 7.81
N LEU A 15 7.34 -4.42 7.16
CA LEU A 15 6.65 -3.22 7.65
C LEU A 15 5.65 -3.51 8.77
N GLY A 16 5.53 -4.76 9.22
CA GLY A 16 4.68 -5.18 10.33
C GLY A 16 3.22 -5.43 9.96
N TYR A 17 2.90 -5.48 8.66
CA TYR A 17 1.54 -5.78 8.21
C TYR A 17 1.25 -7.28 8.29
N SER A 18 0.14 -7.65 8.94
CA SER A 18 -0.38 -9.01 8.90
C SER A 18 -1.27 -9.21 7.68
N LEU A 19 -1.07 -10.32 6.96
CA LEU A 19 -1.87 -10.67 5.79
C LEU A 19 -3.19 -11.32 6.21
N ARG A 20 -4.28 -10.79 5.67
CA ARG A 20 -5.62 -11.37 5.72
C ARG A 20 -5.85 -12.32 4.55
N GLU A 21 -5.36 -11.96 3.36
CA GLU A 21 -5.46 -12.76 2.15
C GLU A 21 -4.09 -12.85 1.47
N ASP A 22 -3.74 -14.06 1.04
CA ASP A 22 -2.52 -14.41 0.32
C ASP A 22 -2.91 -15.37 -0.80
N ASN A 23 -3.19 -14.82 -1.98
CA ASN A 23 -3.66 -15.59 -3.12
C ASN A 23 -2.56 -15.67 -4.18
N GLU A 24 -1.80 -16.76 -4.11
CA GLU A 24 -0.69 -16.99 -5.03
C GLU A 24 -1.14 -17.20 -6.48
N GLN A 25 -2.38 -17.63 -6.73
CA GLN A 25 -2.89 -17.84 -8.10
C GLN A 25 -3.17 -16.50 -8.79
N SER A 26 -3.89 -15.61 -8.12
CA SER A 26 -4.20 -14.27 -8.63
C SER A 26 -3.09 -13.25 -8.38
N LYS A 27 -2.04 -13.63 -7.64
CA LYS A 27 -0.92 -12.77 -7.22
C LYS A 27 -1.40 -11.53 -6.47
N SER A 28 -2.38 -11.73 -5.58
CA SER A 28 -2.95 -10.68 -4.74
C SER A 28 -2.69 -10.92 -3.26
N LEU A 29 -2.45 -9.82 -2.54
CA LEU A 29 -2.23 -9.79 -1.10
C LEU A 29 -3.16 -8.75 -0.50
N GLN A 30 -3.75 -9.05 0.65
CA GLN A 30 -4.53 -8.08 1.42
C GLN A 30 -4.11 -8.12 2.87
N THR A 31 -3.89 -6.96 3.48
CA THR A 31 -3.59 -6.87 4.92
C THR A 31 -4.86 -6.86 5.76
N HIS A 32 -4.71 -7.13 7.06
CA HIS A 32 -5.74 -6.80 8.03
C HIS A 32 -5.97 -5.29 8.12
N TRP A 33 -7.15 -4.93 8.61
CA TRP A 33 -7.46 -3.55 8.99
C TRP A 33 -6.60 -3.14 10.16
N GLN A 34 -6.03 -1.94 10.08
CA GLN A 34 -5.25 -1.35 11.15
C GLN A 34 -5.63 0.12 11.35
N PRO A 35 -5.51 0.65 12.57
CA PRO A 35 -5.84 2.05 12.83
C PRO A 35 -4.92 2.97 12.03
N THR A 36 -5.47 4.10 11.55
CA THR A 36 -4.65 5.16 10.96
C THR A 36 -3.72 5.76 12.01
N THR A 37 -2.49 6.08 11.61
CA THR A 37 -1.51 6.76 12.45
C THR A 37 -1.61 8.28 12.23
N SER A 38 -0.93 9.05 13.07
CA SER A 38 -0.90 10.53 13.01
C SER A 38 -0.28 11.09 11.72
N ASP A 39 0.18 10.24 10.81
CA ASP A 39 0.88 10.60 9.59
C ASP A 39 0.50 9.76 8.37
N SER A 40 -0.38 8.74 8.50
CA SER A 40 -0.75 7.87 7.37
C SER A 40 -1.93 8.41 6.57
N HIS A 41 -2.88 9.04 7.23
CA HIS A 41 -4.11 9.55 6.61
C HIS A 41 -4.47 10.93 7.14
N TYR A 42 -5.10 11.74 6.30
CA TYR A 42 -5.52 13.08 6.65
C TYR A 42 -6.86 13.41 6.01
N VAL A 43 -7.56 14.38 6.58
CA VAL A 43 -8.65 15.09 5.92
C VAL A 43 -8.12 16.47 5.52
N GLU A 44 -8.59 16.98 4.39
CA GLU A 44 -8.24 18.32 3.95
C GLU A 44 -9.27 19.32 4.47
N VAL A 45 -8.85 20.19 5.39
CA VAL A 45 -9.68 21.19 6.05
C VAL A 45 -9.06 22.56 5.80
N PHE A 46 -9.80 23.46 5.14
CA PHE A 46 -9.32 24.80 4.73
C PHE A 46 -7.96 24.76 3.99
N ASN A 47 -7.80 23.83 3.03
CA ASN A 47 -6.55 23.59 2.28
C ASN A 47 -5.34 23.25 3.17
N ARG A 48 -5.59 22.75 4.39
CA ARG A 48 -4.56 22.24 5.30
C ARG A 48 -4.82 20.77 5.58
N LYS A 49 -3.75 20.00 5.74
CA LYS A 49 -3.83 18.59 6.12
C LYS A 49 -4.10 18.49 7.61
N ASP A 50 -5.22 17.88 7.97
CA ASP A 50 -5.57 17.54 9.34
C ASP A 50 -5.44 16.03 9.54
N PHE A 51 -4.54 15.63 10.43
CA PHE A 51 -4.26 14.23 10.77
C PHE A 51 -5.06 13.75 12.00
N GLY A 52 -6.02 14.55 12.48
CA GLY A 52 -6.96 14.22 13.55
C GLY A 52 -7.99 13.14 13.17
N THR A 53 -7.57 12.09 12.47
CA THR A 53 -8.44 11.07 11.88
C THR A 53 -8.73 9.94 12.87
N VAL A 54 -9.18 10.32 14.07
CA VAL A 54 -9.46 9.37 15.16
C VAL A 54 -10.58 8.42 14.75
N GLY A 55 -10.37 7.12 14.97
CA GLY A 55 -11.35 6.08 14.63
C GLY A 55 -11.39 5.70 13.14
N ALA A 56 -10.44 6.17 12.33
CA ALA A 56 -10.24 5.68 10.98
C ALA A 56 -9.35 4.42 10.96
N TYR A 57 -9.66 3.52 10.05
CA TYR A 57 -8.92 2.28 9.80
C TYR A 57 -8.59 2.16 8.32
N TYR A 58 -7.51 1.47 8.00
CA TYR A 58 -7.15 1.18 6.62
C TYR A 58 -6.57 -0.22 6.47
N TYR A 59 -6.57 -0.72 5.23
CA TYR A 59 -5.80 -1.88 4.84
C TYR A 59 -5.11 -1.62 3.50
N LEU A 60 -4.04 -2.36 3.26
CA LEU A 60 -3.31 -2.35 2.01
C LEU A 60 -3.72 -3.56 1.16
N ALA A 61 -4.03 -3.33 -0.11
CA ALA A 61 -4.26 -4.37 -1.10
C ALA A 61 -3.20 -4.27 -2.20
N VAL A 62 -2.45 -5.34 -2.38
CA VAL A 62 -1.42 -5.42 -3.42
C VAL A 62 -1.89 -6.39 -4.50
N ASN A 63 -1.68 -6.01 -5.75
CA ASN A 63 -1.87 -6.92 -6.89
C ASN A 63 -0.67 -6.81 -7.82
N VAL A 64 -0.10 -7.96 -8.18
CA VAL A 64 1.07 -8.07 -9.07
C VAL A 64 0.63 -8.65 -10.41
N ILE A 65 0.66 -7.81 -11.43
CA ILE A 65 0.23 -8.16 -12.79
C ILE A 65 1.47 -8.37 -13.68
N PRO A 66 1.65 -9.53 -14.33
CA PRO A 66 2.74 -9.70 -15.29
C PRO A 66 2.55 -8.76 -16.48
N ARG A 67 3.61 -8.06 -16.92
CA ARG A 67 3.56 -7.18 -18.09
C ARG A 67 4.87 -7.24 -18.88
N GLY A 68 4.82 -7.84 -20.07
CA GLY A 68 6.01 -8.02 -20.92
C GLY A 68 7.10 -8.79 -20.19
N GLN A 69 8.31 -8.23 -20.14
CA GLN A 69 9.44 -8.81 -19.40
C GLN A 69 9.43 -8.48 -17.89
N GLY A 70 8.49 -7.65 -17.43
CA GLY A 70 8.42 -7.15 -16.07
C GLY A 70 7.15 -7.55 -15.33
N SER A 71 6.89 -6.86 -14.22
CA SER A 71 5.66 -7.00 -13.44
C SER A 71 5.24 -5.62 -12.95
N VAL A 72 3.95 -5.31 -13.08
CA VAL A 72 3.36 -4.09 -12.53
C VAL A 72 2.82 -4.44 -11.16
N VAL A 73 3.28 -3.71 -10.14
CA VAL A 73 2.76 -3.87 -8.78
C VAL A 73 1.87 -2.69 -8.47
N THR A 74 0.62 -2.99 -8.20
CA THR A 74 -0.37 -2.00 -7.79
C THR A 74 -0.61 -2.14 -6.30
N LEU A 75 -0.59 -1.01 -5.59
CA LEU A 75 -0.92 -0.92 -4.19
C LEU A 75 -2.12 0.00 -4.04
N ARG A 76 -3.18 -0.49 -3.40
CA ARG A 76 -4.34 0.30 -3.02
C ARG A 76 -4.37 0.44 -1.51
N ASN A 77 -4.56 1.66 -1.05
CA ASN A 77 -4.78 1.98 0.35
C ASN A 77 -6.27 2.28 0.54
N VAL A 78 -6.98 1.33 1.14
CA VAL A 78 -8.43 1.42 1.32
C VAL A 78 -8.71 1.78 2.76
N ALA A 79 -9.29 2.95 2.97
CA ALA A 79 -9.65 3.45 4.28
C ALA A 79 -11.15 3.39 4.55
N LYS A 80 -11.49 3.16 5.81
CA LYS A 80 -12.84 3.27 6.37
C LYS A 80 -12.78 4.24 7.53
N SER A 81 -13.65 5.25 7.49
CA SER A 81 -13.73 6.29 8.51
C SER A 81 -15.18 6.71 8.70
N VAL A 82 -15.48 7.23 9.89
CA VAL A 82 -16.74 7.95 10.15
C VAL A 82 -16.75 9.29 9.43
N ILE A 83 -15.56 9.90 9.26
CA ILE A 83 -15.38 11.16 8.54
C ILE A 83 -15.19 10.85 7.05
N SER A 84 -15.97 11.53 6.20
CA SER A 84 -15.86 11.40 4.74
C SER A 84 -14.56 12.04 4.21
N ASN A 85 -14.14 11.62 3.00
CA ASN A 85 -13.00 12.19 2.27
C ASN A 85 -11.62 12.02 2.92
N LEU A 86 -11.40 10.91 3.62
CA LEU A 86 -10.08 10.55 4.11
C LEU A 86 -9.10 10.32 2.94
N LYS A 87 -7.94 10.97 2.99
CA LYS A 87 -6.88 10.85 1.99
C LYS A 87 -5.66 10.16 2.60
N SER A 88 -5.02 9.29 1.83
CA SER A 88 -3.70 8.77 2.18
C SER A 88 -2.63 9.86 2.07
N SER A 89 -1.72 9.89 3.04
CA SER A 89 -0.52 10.74 3.02
C SER A 89 0.55 10.25 2.04
N ARG A 90 0.37 9.07 1.44
CA ARG A 90 1.33 8.34 0.60
C ARG A 90 2.52 7.73 1.35
N ARG A 91 2.57 7.88 2.68
CA ARG A 91 3.73 7.45 3.48
C ARG A 91 3.85 5.93 3.51
N GLU A 92 2.74 5.23 3.65
CA GLU A 92 2.72 3.77 3.69
C GLU A 92 3.05 3.16 2.33
N GLU A 93 2.54 3.76 1.26
CA GLU A 93 2.81 3.37 -0.11
C GLU A 93 4.28 3.57 -0.46
N THR A 94 4.85 4.73 -0.08
CA THR A 94 6.27 5.03 -0.29
C THR A 94 7.16 4.06 0.48
N ARG A 95 6.82 3.75 1.73
CA ARG A 95 7.54 2.76 2.55
C ARG A 95 7.49 1.36 1.93
N PHE A 96 6.30 0.93 1.48
CA PHE A 96 6.10 -0.35 0.82
C PHE A 96 6.95 -0.47 -0.45
N PHE A 97 6.85 0.48 -1.37
CA PHE A 97 7.60 0.43 -2.62
C PHE A 97 9.11 0.56 -2.40
N GLY A 98 9.53 1.38 -1.43
CA GLY A 98 10.94 1.47 -1.03
C GLY A 98 11.48 0.13 -0.55
N LYS A 99 10.73 -0.59 0.30
CA LYS A 99 11.15 -1.92 0.78
C LYS A 99 11.11 -2.97 -0.32
N MET A 100 10.15 -2.87 -1.22
CA MET A 100 10.08 -3.78 -2.37
C MET A 100 11.27 -3.59 -3.32
N ALA A 101 11.73 -2.35 -3.50
CA ALA A 101 12.96 -2.07 -4.25
C ALA A 101 14.19 -2.70 -3.58
N ASP A 102 14.30 -2.59 -2.24
CA ASP A 102 15.38 -3.23 -1.48
C ASP A 102 15.40 -4.76 -1.71
N PHE A 103 14.25 -5.43 -1.61
CA PHE A 103 14.16 -6.90 -1.75
C PHE A 103 14.38 -7.40 -3.18
N THR A 104 13.90 -6.65 -4.17
CA THR A 104 14.12 -7.02 -5.57
C THR A 104 15.53 -6.66 -6.05
N ARG A 105 16.27 -5.84 -5.29
CA ARG A 105 17.57 -5.24 -5.68
C ARG A 105 17.51 -4.57 -7.07
N ALA A 106 16.31 -4.22 -7.52
CA ALA A 106 16.10 -3.66 -8.84
C ALA A 106 16.44 -2.17 -8.79
N LYS A 107 17.38 -1.73 -9.62
CA LYS A 107 17.69 -0.30 -9.79
C LYS A 107 16.51 0.47 -10.43
N ASP A 108 15.60 -0.25 -11.09
CA ASP A 108 14.56 0.31 -11.96
C ASP A 108 13.14 -0.11 -11.53
N ILE A 109 12.80 -0.05 -10.23
CA ILE A 109 11.37 0.02 -9.89
C ILE A 109 10.87 1.41 -10.28
N GLU A 110 10.35 1.52 -11.50
CA GLU A 110 9.56 2.67 -11.90
C GLU A 110 8.21 2.60 -11.16
N VAL A 111 8.07 3.38 -10.08
CA VAL A 111 6.79 3.58 -9.40
C VAL A 111 5.90 4.45 -10.29
N THR A 112 5.30 3.84 -11.30
CA THR A 112 4.38 4.51 -12.20
C THR A 112 2.96 4.32 -11.69
N ASN A 113 2.37 5.41 -11.22
CA ASN A 113 0.94 5.56 -10.96
C ASN A 113 0.43 4.79 -9.72
N ILE A 114 0.42 5.49 -8.58
CA ILE A 114 -0.47 5.18 -7.46
C ILE A 114 -1.88 5.42 -8.00
N GLY A 115 -2.56 4.37 -8.46
CA GLY A 115 -3.93 4.42 -8.96
C GLY A 115 -4.87 4.88 -7.85
N LEU A 116 -5.03 6.20 -7.74
CA LEU A 116 -5.97 6.89 -6.87
C LEU A 116 -7.33 6.88 -7.58
N GLN A 117 -8.21 5.98 -7.15
CA GLN A 117 -9.65 6.20 -7.23
C GLN A 117 -10.19 6.29 -5.82
#